data_AF-A0A452YBC0-F1
#
_entry.id   AF-A0A452YBC0-F1
#
_cell.length_a   1.000
_cell.length_b   1.000
_cell.length_c   1.000
_cell.angle_alpha   90.00
_cell.angle_beta   90.00
_cell.angle_gamma   90.00
#
_symmetry.space_group_name_H-M   'P 1'
#
loop_
_entity.id
_entity.type
_entity.pdbx_description
1 polymer ?
#
loop_
_entity_poly.entity_id
_entity_poly.type
_entity_poly.pdbx_seq_one_letter_code
_entity_poly.pdbx_strand_id
1 'polypeptide(L)'
;MSSTCKGKKCGHRKNNDHWTYEEMKKLVDALYISGVGNWTKLKHENFSRSVRTSMNLKDKWRNLKKAYTGNAKKRILPTLDKDCVEKIQKLASKMKLHL
;
A
#
# COMPACT_ATOMS: atom_id res chain seq x y z
N MET A 1 -29.73 16.10 -35.47
CA MET A 1 -28.82 16.62 -34.42
C MET A 1 -28.13 15.44 -33.77
N SER A 2 -26.83 15.31 -34.00
CA SER A 2 -26.04 14.11 -33.72
C SER A 2 -25.46 14.19 -32.31
N SER A 3 -26.02 13.45 -31.36
CA SER A 3 -25.45 13.32 -30.01
C SER A 3 -24.56 12.09 -29.95
N THR A 4 -23.24 12.30 -30.09
CA THR A 4 -22.23 11.27 -29.89
C THR A 4 -21.91 11.14 -28.39
N CYS A 5 -22.40 10.07 -27.77
CA CYS A 5 -22.04 9.71 -26.41
C CYS A 5 -20.60 9.18 -26.40
N LYS A 6 -19.64 10.04 -26.01
CA LYS A 6 -18.23 9.63 -25.78
C LYS A 6 -18.19 8.48 -24.77
N GLY A 7 -17.78 7.31 -25.24
CA GLY A 7 -17.57 6.11 -24.43
C GLY A 7 -16.63 6.40 -23.26
N LYS A 8 -17.19 6.53 -22.06
CA LYS A 8 -16.43 6.31 -20.83
C LYS A 8 -16.01 4.84 -20.87
N LYS A 9 -14.74 4.57 -21.17
CA LYS A 9 -14.11 3.29 -20.88
C LYS A 9 -14.25 3.08 -19.37
N CYS A 10 -15.33 2.42 -18.97
CA CYS A 10 -15.46 1.75 -17.69
C CYS A 10 -14.42 0.64 -17.69
N GLY A 11 -13.15 1.00 -17.51
CA GLY A 11 -12.10 0.05 -17.23
C GLY A 11 -12.57 -0.70 -16.00
N HIS A 12 -13.02 -1.94 -16.19
CA HIS A 12 -13.31 -2.85 -15.09
C HIS A 12 -12.09 -2.77 -14.18
N ARG A 13 -12.25 -2.14 -13.01
CA ARG A 13 -11.27 -2.25 -11.96
C ARG A 13 -11.21 -3.74 -11.70
N LYS A 14 -10.15 -4.40 -12.16
CA LYS A 14 -9.85 -5.77 -11.74
C LYS A 14 -9.94 -5.72 -10.22
N ASN A 15 -10.87 -6.46 -9.64
CA ASN A 15 -10.91 -6.66 -8.21
C ASN A 15 -9.60 -7.36 -7.87
N ASN A 16 -8.55 -6.58 -7.62
CA ASN A 16 -7.35 -7.11 -7.00
C ASN A 16 -7.80 -7.74 -5.70
N ASP A 17 -7.27 -8.93 -5.40
CA ASP A 17 -7.57 -9.61 -4.16
C ASP A 17 -7.44 -8.65 -2.98
N HIS A 18 -8.31 -8.82 -1.98
CA HIS A 18 -8.22 -8.01 -0.78
C HIS A 18 -6.87 -8.25 -0.12
N TRP A 19 -6.23 -7.16 0.32
CA TRP A 19 -4.98 -7.29 1.07
C TRP A 19 -5.27 -7.94 2.41
N THR A 20 -4.63 -9.08 2.67
CA THR A 20 -4.79 -9.77 3.95
C THR A 20 -3.93 -9.10 5.03
N TYR A 21 -4.24 -9.39 6.30
CA TYR A 21 -3.44 -8.97 7.43
C TYR A 21 -1.97 -9.43 7.30
N GLU A 22 -1.76 -10.68 6.91
CA GLU A 22 -0.42 -11.26 6.74
C GLU A 22 0.38 -10.56 5.63
N GLU A 23 -0.25 -10.29 4.49
CA GLU A 23 0.39 -9.53 3.41
C GLU A 23 0.78 -8.12 3.87
N MET A 24 -0.08 -7.47 4.66
CA MET A 24 0.20 -6.14 5.21
C MET A 24 1.35 -6.17 6.23
N LYS A 25 1.33 -7.13 7.17
CA LYS A 25 2.42 -7.31 8.14
C LYS A 25 3.74 -7.56 7.43
N LYS A 26 3.76 -8.50 6.47
CA LYS A 26 4.95 -8.81 5.67
C LYS A 26 5.47 -7.59 4.91
N LEU A 27 4.58 -6.75 4.36
CA LEU A 27 4.97 -5.51 3.70
C LEU A 27 5.65 -4.54 4.68
N VAL A 28 5.09 -4.35 5.87
CA VAL A 28 5.64 -3.44 6.89
C VAL A 28 7.01 -3.94 7.38
N ASP A 29 7.14 -5.23 7.69
CA ASP A 29 8.40 -5.82 8.13
C ASP A 29 9.48 -5.72 7.04
N ALA A 30 9.12 -6.00 5.78
CA ALA A 30 10.04 -5.86 4.66
C ALA A 30 10.51 -4.41 4.45
N LEU A 31 9.62 -3.42 4.63
CA LEU A 31 9.97 -2.00 4.57
C LEU A 31 10.83 -1.56 5.76
N TYR A 32 10.64 -2.19 6.92
CA TYR A 32 11.46 -1.93 8.10
C TYR A 32 12.92 -2.36 7.88
N ILE A 33 13.13 -3.49 7.21
CA ILE A 33 14.47 -4.03 6.91
C ILE A 33 15.11 -3.34 5.70
N SER A 34 14.39 -3.26 4.57
CA SER A 34 14.95 -2.80 3.28
C SER A 34 14.84 -1.29 3.05
N GLY A 35 14.04 -0.60 3.86
CA GLY A 35 13.71 0.81 3.66
C GLY A 35 12.61 1.06 2.62
N VAL A 36 12.03 2.26 2.67
CA VAL A 36 10.96 2.69 1.77
C VAL A 36 11.56 3.24 0.47
N GLY A 37 11.43 2.51 -0.64
CA GLY A 37 11.86 3.01 -1.96
C GLY A 37 12.19 1.91 -2.97
N ASN A 38 12.76 0.80 -2.51
CA ASN A 38 13.20 -0.30 -3.37
C ASN A 38 12.10 -1.34 -3.61
N TRP A 39 10.96 -0.91 -4.16
CA TRP A 39 9.76 -1.74 -4.33
C TRP A 39 9.98 -2.99 -5.18
N THR A 40 10.85 -2.92 -6.18
CA THR A 40 11.18 -4.07 -7.05
C THR A 40 11.95 -5.13 -6.28
N LYS A 41 12.98 -4.73 -5.52
CA LYS A 41 13.75 -5.62 -4.66
C LYS A 41 12.87 -6.23 -3.57
N LEU A 42 12.06 -5.39 -2.92
CA LEU A 42 11.10 -5.84 -1.89
C LEU A 42 10.11 -6.84 -2.46
N LYS A 43 9.58 -6.61 -3.67
CA LYS A 43 8.73 -7.59 -4.36
C LYS A 43 9.46 -8.90 -4.57
N HIS A 44 10.68 -8.85 -5.11
CA HIS A 44 11.45 -10.04 -5.43
C HIS A 44 11.74 -10.89 -4.20
N GLU A 45 12.12 -10.27 -3.09
CA GLU A 45 12.50 -10.97 -1.86
C GLU A 45 11.29 -11.46 -1.06
N ASN A 46 10.22 -10.65 -0.95
CA ASN A 46 9.13 -10.91 -0.02
C ASN A 46 7.83 -11.37 -0.71
N PHE A 47 7.62 -11.03 -1.97
CA PHE A 47 6.36 -11.25 -2.69
C PHE A 47 6.59 -11.97 -4.03
N SER A 48 7.67 -12.73 -4.18
CA SER A 48 8.03 -13.40 -5.45
C SER A 48 6.86 -14.19 -6.06
N ARG A 49 6.18 -14.99 -5.23
CA ARG A 49 5.03 -15.84 -5.58
C ARG A 49 3.67 -15.14 -5.50
N SER A 50 3.61 -13.89 -5.07
CA SER A 50 2.35 -13.16 -4.93
C SER A 50 1.94 -12.50 -6.25
N VAL A 51 0.62 -12.38 -6.46
CA VAL A 51 0.03 -11.59 -7.56
C VAL A 51 0.30 -10.09 -7.42
N ARG A 52 0.81 -9.64 -6.26
CA ARG A 52 1.15 -8.23 -6.01
C ARG A 52 2.36 -7.80 -6.83
N THR A 53 2.17 -6.75 -7.61
CA THR A 53 3.26 -6.05 -8.31
C THR A 53 3.95 -5.06 -7.38
N SER A 54 5.17 -4.64 -7.73
CA SER A 54 5.89 -3.57 -7.02
C SER A 54 5.07 -2.28 -6.89
N MET A 55 4.25 -1.97 -7.89
CA MET A 55 3.32 -0.84 -7.86
C MET A 55 2.20 -1.03 -6.84
N ASN A 56 1.63 -2.24 -6.74
CA ASN A 56 0.65 -2.57 -5.70
C ASN A 56 1.23 -2.35 -4.30
N LEU A 57 2.49 -2.73 -4.07
CA LEU A 57 3.17 -2.54 -2.78
C LEU A 57 3.33 -1.04 -2.45
N LYS A 58 3.80 -0.24 -3.42
CA LYS A 58 3.96 1.22 -3.28
C LYS A 58 2.63 1.91 -2.95
N ASP A 59 1.59 1.55 -3.68
CA ASP A 59 0.24 2.11 -3.49
C ASP A 59 -0.34 1.71 -2.14
N LYS A 60 -0.17 0.44 -1.74
CA LYS A 60 -0.62 -0.05 -0.45
C LYS A 60 0.10 0.66 0.69
N TRP A 61 1.42 0.84 0.60
CA TRP A 61 2.19 1.61 1.59
C TRP A 61 1.70 3.06 1.70
N ARG A 62 1.47 3.74 0.57
CA ARG A 62 0.93 5.11 0.58
C ARG A 62 -0.42 5.19 1.29
N ASN A 63 -1.30 4.20 1.07
CA ASN A 63 -2.59 4.14 1.74
C ASN A 63 -2.44 3.85 3.24
N LEU A 64 -1.56 2.92 3.63
CA LEU A 64 -1.25 2.63 5.03
C LEU A 64 -0.72 3.86 5.75
N LYS A 65 0.30 4.53 5.17
CA LYS A 65 0.86 5.77 5.70
C LYS A 65 -0.24 6.81 5.92
N LYS A 66 -1.07 7.09 4.90
CA LYS A 66 -2.18 8.06 5.04
C LYS A 66 -3.20 7.67 6.10
N ALA A 67 -3.49 6.38 6.27
CA ALA A 67 -4.45 5.90 7.26
C ALA A 67 -3.93 6.00 8.70
N TYR A 68 -2.63 5.83 8.92
CA TYR A 68 -2.03 5.80 10.26
C TYR A 68 -1.29 7.08 10.66
N THR A 69 -0.99 7.97 9.72
CA THR A 69 -0.32 9.26 9.99
C THR A 69 -1.16 10.48 9.60
N GLY A 70 -2.33 10.28 8.98
CA GLY A 70 -3.22 11.37 8.57
C GLY A 70 -4.60 11.25 9.21
N ASN A 71 -5.34 12.35 9.27
CA ASN A 71 -6.73 12.43 9.74
C ASN A 71 -7.75 11.77 8.79
N ALA A 72 -7.35 10.73 8.05
CA ALA A 72 -8.22 10.07 7.10
C ALA A 72 -9.21 9.15 7.83
N LYS A 73 -10.51 9.47 7.74
CA LYS A 73 -11.64 8.63 8.20
C LYS A 73 -11.33 7.17 7.84
N LYS A 74 -11.23 6.30 8.87
CA LYS A 74 -10.81 4.89 8.81
C LYS A 74 -11.60 4.15 7.72
N ARG A 75 -11.10 4.17 6.48
CA ARG A 75 -11.68 3.40 5.37
C ARG A 75 -11.33 1.95 5.64
N ILE A 76 -12.25 1.23 6.29
CA ILE A 76 -12.34 -0.24 6.41
C ILE A 76 -10.97 -0.91 6.21
N LEU A 77 -10.01 -0.57 7.07
CA LEU A 77 -8.71 -1.19 7.05
C LEU A 77 -8.76 -2.26 8.14
N PRO A 78 -8.38 -3.51 7.85
CA PRO A 78 -8.26 -4.55 8.86
C PRO A 78 -7.47 -4.00 10.05
N THR A 79 -7.96 -4.27 11.24
CA THR A 79 -7.28 -3.91 12.49
C THR A 79 -5.88 -4.53 12.47
N LEU A 80 -4.87 -3.70 12.18
CA LEU A 80 -3.48 -4.09 12.31
C LEU A 80 -3.10 -4.12 13.78
N ASP A 81 -2.15 -4.99 14.13
CA ASP A 81 -1.60 -5.05 15.46
C ASP A 81 -0.85 -3.75 15.82
N LYS A 82 -0.81 -3.43 17.11
CA LYS A 82 -0.19 -2.20 17.63
C LYS A 82 1.28 -2.10 17.21
N ASP A 83 2.02 -3.21 17.19
CA ASP A 83 3.43 -3.27 16.76
C ASP A 83 3.59 -2.83 15.29
N CYS A 84 2.69 -3.30 14.42
CA CYS A 84 2.70 -2.95 13.01
C CYS A 84 2.42 -1.46 12.80
N VAL A 85 1.47 -0.90 13.56
CA VAL A 85 1.15 0.53 13.49
C VAL A 85 2.34 1.38 13.96
N GLU A 86 3.01 0.98 15.03
CA GLU A 86 4.20 1.67 15.54
C GLU A 86 5.34 1.66 14.51
N LYS A 87 5.60 0.52 13.85
CA LYS A 87 6.56 0.44 12.74
C LYS A 87 6.19 1.38 11.59
N ILE A 88 4.91 1.47 11.21
CA ILE A 88 4.45 2.39 10.16
C ILE A 88 4.73 3.85 10.56
N GLN A 89 4.42 4.23 11.80
CA GLN A 89 4.66 5.58 12.31
C GLN A 89 6.15 5.91 12.38
N LYS A 90 6.99 4.98 12.88
CA LYS A 90 8.45 5.14 12.93
C LYS A 90 9.04 5.33 11.53
N LEU A 91 8.64 4.50 10.57
CA LEU A 91 9.08 4.62 9.17
C LEU A 91 8.63 5.96 8.56
N ALA A 92 7.41 6.39 8.83
CA ALA A 92 6.89 7.66 8.33
C ALA A 92 7.61 8.87 8.93
N SER A 93 7.93 8.85 10.23
CA SER A 93 8.70 9.89 10.92
C SER A 93 10.15 9.94 10.46
N LYS A 94 10.78 8.77 10.26
CA LYS A 94 12.15 8.66 9.73
C LYS A 94 12.28 9.31 8.34
N MET A 95 11.26 9.19 7.50
CA MET A 95 11.23 9.88 6.20
C MET A 95 10.95 11.40 6.31
N LYS A 96 10.33 11.88 7.39
CA LYS A 96 10.00 13.30 7.59
C LYS A 96 11.22 14.12 8.03
N LEU A 97 12.23 13.48 8.63
CA LEU A 97 13.46 14.12 9.11
C LEU A 97 14.51 14.40 8.02
N HIS A 98 14.25 14.01 6.77
CA HIS A 98 15.18 14.18 5.63
C HIS A 98 14.67 15.18 4.57
N LEU A 99 13.73 16.05 4.93
CA LEU A 99 13.25 17.21 4.17
C LEU A 99 13.37 18.46 5.05
#